data_AF-M3YRE6-F1
#
_entry.id   AF-M3YRE6-F1
#
_cell.length_a   1.000
_cell.length_b   1.000
_cell.length_c   1.000
_cell.angle_alpha   90.00
_cell.angle_beta   90.00
_cell.angle_gamma   90.00
#
_symmetry.space_group_name_H-M   'P 1'
#
loop_
_entity.id
_entity.type
_entity.pdbx_description
1 polymer ?
#
loop_
_entity_poly.entity_id
_entity_poly.type
_entity_poly.pdbx_seq_one_letter_code
_entity_poly.pdbx_strand_id
1 'polypeptide(L)'
;MRLSLSVLLVTLALYSYEANATVCLDFVNVSKGFLFQDAASFKTTIQGKFNPPQGVIEDYLEVKKCTDQISAGNRKRLGEALGKIVLSCT
;
A
#
# COMPACT_ATOMS: atom_id res chain seq x y z
N MET A 1 -6.15 -44.11 2.50
CA MET A 1 -5.43 -42.82 2.60
C MET A 1 -6.19 -41.77 1.80
N ARG A 2 -6.88 -40.84 2.48
CA ARG A 2 -7.66 -39.75 1.85
C ARG A 2 -7.10 -38.35 2.15
N LEU A 3 -6.03 -38.26 2.97
CA LEU A 3 -5.45 -36.97 3.37
C LEU A 3 -4.76 -36.23 2.21
N SER A 4 -4.20 -36.94 1.23
CA SER A 4 -3.48 -36.32 0.11
C SER A 4 -4.38 -35.38 -0.70
N LEU A 5 -5.66 -35.76 -0.89
CA LEU A 5 -6.62 -34.95 -1.63
C LEU A 5 -7.01 -33.68 -0.84
N SER A 6 -7.24 -33.82 0.47
CA SER A 6 -7.57 -32.69 1.35
C SER A 6 -6.42 -31.69 1.45
N VAL A 7 -5.18 -32.16 1.54
CA VAL A 7 -3.99 -31.30 1.57
C VAL A 7 -3.83 -30.56 0.25
N LEU A 8 -3.98 -31.22 -0.90
CA LEU A 8 -3.93 -30.58 -2.21
C LEU A 8 -4.97 -29.47 -2.38
N LEU A 9 -6.21 -29.70 -1.92
CA LEU A 9 -7.28 -28.70 -2.00
C LEU A 9 -7.03 -27.49 -1.10
N VAL A 10 -6.48 -27.70 0.11
CA VAL A 10 -6.08 -26.60 1.00
C VAL A 10 -4.94 -25.79 0.40
N THR A 11 -3.92 -26.46 -0.17
CA THR A 11 -2.81 -25.77 -0.83
C THR A 11 -3.28 -24.98 -2.05
N LEU A 12 -4.19 -25.55 -2.86
CA LEU A 12 -4.76 -24.85 -4.01
C LEU A 12 -5.60 -23.64 -3.58
N ALA A 13 -6.40 -23.78 -2.52
CA ALA A 13 -7.18 -22.67 -1.96
C ALA A 13 -6.27 -21.54 -1.46
N LEU A 14 -5.21 -21.87 -0.71
CA LEU A 14 -4.22 -20.89 -0.23
C LEU A 14 -3.46 -20.22 -1.38
N TYR A 15 -3.09 -20.97 -2.41
CA TYR A 15 -2.38 -20.43 -3.58
C TYR A 15 -3.30 -19.56 -4.45
N SER A 16 -4.59 -19.92 -4.55
CA SER A 16 -5.60 -19.14 -5.28
C SER A 16 -6.07 -17.89 -4.52
N TYR A 17 -5.85 -17.82 -3.21
CA TYR A 17 -6.16 -16.65 -2.39
C TYR A 17 -5.28 -15.45 -2.76
N GLU A 18 -3.99 -15.69 -3.01
CA GLU A 18 -3.08 -14.64 -3.49
C GLU A 18 -3.35 -14.23 -4.94
N ALA A 19 -3.90 -15.13 -5.75
CA ALA A 19 -4.19 -14.88 -7.18
C ALA A 19 -5.40 -13.94 -7.41
N ASN A 20 -6.22 -13.68 -6.39
CA ASN A 20 -7.38 -12.78 -6.47
C ASN A 20 -7.28 -11.61 -5.49
N ALA A 21 -6.06 -11.24 -5.08
CA ALA A 21 -5.84 -10.19 -4.12
C ALA A 21 -6.09 -8.81 -4.75
N THR A 22 -7.33 -8.33 -4.65
CA THR A 22 -7.69 -6.94 -4.95
C THR A 22 -6.85 -6.01 -4.07
N VAL A 23 -6.29 -4.96 -4.67
CA VAL A 23 -5.49 -3.98 -3.92
C VAL A 23 -6.32 -3.34 -2.81
N CYS A 24 -5.77 -3.32 -1.60
CA CYS A 24 -6.37 -2.62 -0.47
C CYS A 24 -6.52 -1.11 -0.78
N LEU A 25 -7.75 -0.59 -0.71
CA LEU A 25 -8.02 0.82 -1.00
C LEU A 25 -7.27 1.77 -0.06
N ASP A 26 -7.05 1.37 1.20
CA ASP A 26 -6.28 2.16 2.16
C ASP A 26 -4.80 2.25 1.78
N PHE A 27 -4.22 1.17 1.26
CA PHE A 27 -2.86 1.21 0.72
C PHE A 27 -2.73 2.22 -0.43
N VAL A 28 -3.71 2.23 -1.35
CA VAL A 28 -3.74 3.19 -2.47
C VAL A 28 -3.83 4.63 -1.96
N ASN A 29 -4.73 4.89 -1.01
CA ASN A 29 -4.95 6.23 -0.45
C ASN A 29 -3.73 6.74 0.32
N VAL A 30 -3.09 5.88 1.13
CA VAL A 30 -1.86 6.24 1.85
C VAL A 30 -0.73 6.51 0.88
N SER A 31 -0.53 5.66 -0.12
CA SER A 31 0.54 5.84 -1.11
C SER A 31 0.34 7.13 -1.90
N LYS A 32 -0.90 7.45 -2.27
CA LYS A 32 -1.25 8.72 -2.93
C LYS A 32 -1.00 9.91 -2.00
N GLY A 33 -1.43 9.81 -0.73
CA GLY A 33 -1.18 10.85 0.27
C GLY A 33 0.31 11.09 0.47
N PHE A 34 1.10 10.02 0.58
CA PHE A 34 2.54 10.07 0.75
C PHE A 34 3.24 10.82 -0.39
N LEU A 35 2.85 10.54 -1.64
CA LEU A 35 3.40 11.19 -2.83
C LEU A 35 2.97 12.66 -2.98
N PHE A 36 1.71 13.00 -2.68
CA PHE A 36 1.12 14.26 -3.14
C PHE A 36 0.66 15.24 -2.06
N GLN A 37 0.38 14.79 -0.84
CA GLN A 37 0.03 15.69 0.26
C GLN A 37 1.27 16.36 0.85
N ASP A 38 1.09 17.48 1.55
CA ASP A 38 2.10 17.98 2.47
C ASP A 38 2.19 17.09 3.74
N ALA A 39 3.25 17.28 4.53
CA ALA A 39 3.52 16.46 5.71
C ALA A 39 2.42 16.52 6.78
N ALA A 40 1.79 17.68 6.99
CA ALA A 40 0.75 17.83 8.02
C ALA A 40 -0.55 17.14 7.59
N SER A 41 -0.94 17.31 6.32
CA SER A 41 -2.08 16.60 5.74
C SER A 41 -1.87 15.08 5.72
N PHE A 42 -0.65 14.63 5.40
CA PHE A 42 -0.32 13.21 5.41
C PHE A 42 -0.34 12.61 6.82
N LYS A 43 0.21 13.31 7.82
CA LYS A 43 0.12 12.93 9.22
C LYS A 43 -1.33 12.72 9.65
N THR A 44 -2.20 13.67 9.32
CA THR A 44 -3.64 13.61 9.64
C THR A 44 -4.29 12.40 8.97
N THR A 45 -3.91 12.10 7.73
CA THR A 45 -4.41 10.94 6.98
C THR A 45 -4.01 9.62 7.68
N ILE A 46 -2.74 9.45 8.06
CA ILE A 46 -2.27 8.24 8.76
C ILE A 46 -2.95 8.10 10.12
N GLN A 47 -3.01 9.18 10.91
CA GLN A 47 -3.63 9.18 12.23
C GLN A 47 -5.10 8.79 12.17
N GLY A 48 -5.87 9.41 11.27
CA GLY A 48 -7.30 9.14 11.12
C GLY A 48 -7.62 7.75 10.57
N LYS A 49 -6.76 7.19 9.72
CA LYS A 49 -6.97 5.88 9.09
C LYS A 49 -6.58 4.70 9.98
N PHE A 50 -5.43 4.77 10.66
CA PHE A 50 -4.85 3.61 11.33
C PHE A 50 -4.64 3.78 12.83
N ASN A 51 -4.74 5.02 13.35
CA ASN A 51 -4.40 5.35 14.73
C ASN A 51 -3.09 4.69 15.23
N PRO A 52 -1.97 4.79 14.48
CA PRO A 52 -0.76 4.05 14.82
C PRO A 52 -0.01 4.72 15.99
N PRO A 53 0.92 3.99 16.64
CA PRO A 53 1.82 4.58 17.63
C PRO A 53 2.58 5.78 17.07
N GLN A 54 2.89 6.74 17.94
CA GLN A 54 3.55 7.98 17.55
C GLN A 54 4.90 7.75 16.83
N GLY A 55 5.68 6.75 17.24
CA GLY A 55 6.95 6.39 16.57
C GLY A 55 6.76 5.97 15.11
N VAL A 56 5.69 5.25 14.78
CA VAL A 56 5.39 4.86 13.39
C VAL A 56 5.08 6.09 12.54
N ILE A 57 4.37 7.07 13.09
CA ILE A 57 4.08 8.33 12.39
C ILE A 57 5.37 9.07 12.10
N GLU A 58 6.30 9.12 13.06
CA GLU A 58 7.59 9.78 12.91
C GLU A 58 8.44 9.12 11.84
N ASP A 59 8.47 7.79 11.78
CA ASP A 59 9.16 7.04 10.73
C ASP A 59 8.60 7.39 9.34
N TYR A 60 7.27 7.41 9.19
CA TYR A 60 6.63 7.80 7.92
C TYR A 60 6.96 9.24 7.52
N LEU A 61 6.99 10.16 8.49
CA LEU A 61 7.31 11.57 8.25
C LEU A 61 8.78 11.76 7.91
N GLU A 62 9.68 10.94 8.47
CA GLU A 62 11.10 10.95 8.11
C GLU A 62 11.30 10.55 6.65
N VAL A 63 10.72 9.42 6.21
CA VAL A 63 10.80 9.00 4.81
C VAL A 63 10.12 10.00 3.88
N LYS A 64 9.03 10.65 4.34
CA LYS A 64 8.34 11.67 3.56
C LYS A 64 9.23 12.87 3.23
N LYS A 65 10.18 13.26 4.09
CA LYS A 65 11.15 14.33 3.78
C LYS A 65 11.93 14.02 2.50
N CYS A 66 12.31 12.76 2.28
CA CYS A 66 12.99 12.33 1.06
C CYS A 66 12.05 12.43 -0.15
N THR A 67 10.81 11.96 -0.01
CA THR A 67 9.81 12.00 -1.09
C THR A 67 9.46 13.43 -1.49
N ASP A 68 9.35 14.35 -0.54
CA ASP A 68 8.99 15.74 -0.80
C ASP A 68 10.09 16.52 -1.54
N GLN A 69 11.36 16.07 -1.45
CA GLN A 69 12.46 16.59 -2.25
C GLN A 69 12.43 16.12 -3.72
N ILE A 70 11.64 15.10 -4.05
CA ILE A 70 11.46 14.65 -5.43
C ILE A 70 10.67 15.71 -6.20
N SER A 71 11.16 16.06 -7.38
CA SER A 71 10.49 17.02 -8.26
C SER A 71 9.03 16.60 -8.53
N ALA A 72 8.14 17.58 -8.65
CA ALA A 72 6.72 17.30 -8.87
C ALA A 72 6.46 16.43 -10.12
N GLY A 73 7.25 16.63 -11.19
CA GLY A 73 7.18 15.81 -12.39
C GLY A 73 7.55 14.34 -12.14
N ASN A 74 8.58 14.08 -11.32
CA ASN A 74 8.96 12.72 -10.97
C ASN A 74 7.97 12.07 -10.00
N ARG A 75 7.41 12.82 -9.05
CA ARG A 75 6.32 12.33 -8.18
C ARG A 75 5.08 11.96 -8.97
N LYS A 76 4.73 12.74 -10.01
CA LYS A 76 3.65 12.41 -10.94
C LYS A 76 3.91 11.08 -11.64
N ARG A 77 5.12 10.86 -12.18
CA ARG A 77 5.51 9.59 -12.83
C ARG A 77 5.43 8.40 -11.86
N LEU A 78 5.84 8.57 -10.59
CA LEU A 78 5.67 7.54 -9.56
C LEU A 78 4.20 7.23 -9.30
N GLY A 79 3.33 8.25 -9.23
CA GLY A 79 1.89 8.04 -9.11
C GLY A 79 1.26 7.34 -10.31
N GLU A 80 1.71 7.65 -11.53
CA GLU A 80 1.29 6.94 -12.76
C GLU A 80 1.73 5.47 -12.74
N ALA A 81 2.95 5.19 -12.29
CA ALA A 81 3.45 3.82 -12.12
C ALA A 81 2.63 3.05 -11.07
N LEU A 82 2.35 3.67 -9.92
CA LEU A 82 1.48 3.10 -8.90
C LEU A 82 0.07 2.81 -9.47
N GLY A 83 -0.50 3.74 -10.23
CA GLY A 83 -1.80 3.54 -10.88
C GLY A 83 -1.82 2.32 -11.81
N LYS A 84 -0.76 2.10 -12.60
CA LYS A 84 -0.63 0.92 -13.47
C LYS A 84 -0.55 -0.39 -12.68
N ILE A 85 0.17 -0.39 -11.55
CA ILE A 85 0.27 -1.56 -10.66
C ILE A 85 -1.10 -1.88 -10.09
N VAL A 86 -1.82 -0.87 -9.58
CA VAL A 86 -3.15 -1.05 -8.99
C VAL A 86 -4.13 -1.65 -10.00
N LEU A 87 -4.13 -1.15 -11.24
CA LEU A 87 -4.98 -1.66 -12.32
C LEU A 87 -4.61 -3.08 -12.77
N SER A 88 -3.37 -3.52 -12.57
CA SER A 88 -2.93 -4.88 -12.92
C SER A 88 -3.28 -5.91 -11.84
N CYS A 89 -3.56 -5.45 -10.61
CA CYS A 89 -3.95 -6.26 -9.45
C CYS A 89 -5.46 -6.16 -9.14
N THR A 90 -6.25 -5.66 -10.09
CA THR A 90 -7.72 -5.63 -10.04
C THR A 90 -8.27 -6.63 -11.04
#